data_AF-A0A942LDW4-F1
#
_entry.id   AF-A0A942LDW4-F1
#
_cell.length_a   1.000
_cell.length_b   1.000
_cell.length_c   1.000
_cell.angle_alpha   90.00
_cell.angle_beta   90.00
_cell.angle_gamma   90.00
#
_symmetry.space_group_name_H-M   'P 1'
#
loop_
_entity.id
_entity.type
_entity.pdbx_description
1 polymer ?
#
loop_
_entity_poly.entity_id
_entity_poly.type
_entity_poly.pdbx_seq_one_letter_code
_entity_poly.pdbx_strand_id
1 'polypeptide(L)'
;MVIIRRNSIRRYSQIIAVFTKHGFGLLIDQLGIFNYLKIKMSIQNIDVETKSYRLSTGARLRLSLEELGPAFVKLGQILSTRPDIFSSNVVNELKKLQDSVPPFSFSEVKAVLENEFEDKLENIYKEFDEKPVAAASISQVHRARLNSGKLVAVKVQRPGIERIINLDLNILKDLAHFTD
;
A
#
# COMPACT_ATOMS: atom_id res chain seq x y z
N MET A 1 -23.16 -10.95 2.63
CA MET A 1 -22.30 -11.79 1.77
C MET A 1 -22.04 -11.22 0.36
N VAL A 2 -23.02 -10.55 -0.30
CA VAL A 2 -22.87 -10.01 -1.67
C VAL A 2 -22.01 -8.74 -1.77
N ILE A 3 -21.99 -7.89 -0.73
CA ILE A 3 -21.26 -6.60 -0.73
C ILE A 3 -19.73 -6.78 -0.64
N ILE A 4 -19.26 -7.81 0.08
CA ILE A 4 -17.83 -8.14 0.20
C ILE A 4 -17.25 -8.57 -1.16
N ARG A 5 -18.02 -9.31 -1.97
CA ARG A 5 -17.63 -9.69 -3.34
C ARG A 5 -17.47 -8.49 -4.28
N ARG A 6 -18.33 -7.47 -4.21
CA ARG A 6 -18.26 -6.29 -5.11
C ARG A 6 -17.01 -5.42 -4.87
N ASN A 7 -16.68 -5.14 -3.60
CA ASN A 7 -15.49 -4.34 -3.27
C ASN A 7 -14.20 -5.06 -3.67
N SER A 8 -14.19 -6.40 -3.56
CA SER A 8 -13.04 -7.22 -3.92
C SER A 8 -12.76 -7.21 -5.42
N ILE A 9 -13.79 -7.34 -6.26
CA ILE A 9 -13.65 -7.28 -7.72
C ILE A 9 -13.03 -5.94 -8.17
N ARG A 10 -13.49 -4.81 -7.59
CA ARG A 10 -12.92 -3.49 -7.93
C ARG A 10 -11.43 -3.41 -7.59
N ARG A 11 -11.03 -3.97 -6.44
CA ARG A 11 -9.63 -3.98 -6.02
C ARG A 11 -8.78 -4.92 -6.87
N TYR A 12 -9.29 -6.10 -7.24
CA TYR A 12 -8.64 -6.97 -8.21
C TYR A 12 -8.38 -6.27 -9.55
N SER A 13 -9.41 -5.60 -10.10
CA SER A 13 -9.26 -4.82 -11.34
C SER A 13 -8.23 -3.70 -11.20
N GLN A 14 -8.19 -3.01 -10.05
CA GLN A 14 -7.16 -2.01 -9.78
C GLN A 14 -5.76 -2.63 -9.74
N ILE A 15 -5.58 -3.77 -9.06
CA ILE A 15 -4.29 -4.46 -8.97
C ILE A 15 -3.78 -4.81 -10.36
N ILE A 16 -4.63 -5.44 -11.16
CA ILE A 16 -4.30 -5.84 -12.52
C ILE A 16 -4.02 -4.63 -13.40
N ALA A 17 -4.82 -3.56 -13.30
CA ALA A 17 -4.61 -2.33 -14.06
C ALA A 17 -3.25 -1.69 -13.74
N VAL A 18 -2.84 -1.63 -12.47
CA VAL A 18 -1.54 -1.07 -12.08
C VAL A 18 -0.39 -1.92 -12.64
N PHE A 19 -0.42 -3.24 -12.46
CA PHE A 19 0.60 -4.11 -13.04
C PHE A 19 0.64 -4.03 -14.58
N THR A 20 -0.52 -3.93 -15.23
CA THR A 20 -0.63 -3.76 -16.68
C THR A 20 0.00 -2.43 -17.13
N LYS A 21 -0.31 -1.33 -16.44
CA LYS A 21 0.29 0.01 -16.63
C LYS A 21 1.81 0.00 -16.51
N HIS A 22 2.36 -0.83 -15.62
CA HIS A 22 3.81 -1.00 -15.45
C HIS A 22 4.42 -2.10 -16.35
N GLY A 23 3.68 -2.60 -17.33
CA GLY A 23 4.18 -3.50 -18.37
C GLY A 23 4.30 -4.97 -17.93
N PHE A 24 3.47 -5.41 -16.97
CA PHE A 24 3.31 -6.82 -16.59
C PHE A 24 2.04 -7.45 -17.19
N GLY A 25 1.35 -6.76 -18.10
CA GLY A 25 0.09 -7.24 -18.70
C GLY A 25 0.21 -8.61 -19.38
N LEU A 26 1.28 -8.81 -20.16
CA LEU A 26 1.54 -10.09 -20.84
C LEU A 26 1.77 -11.25 -19.84
N LEU A 27 2.46 -10.99 -18.73
CA LEU A 27 2.71 -12.00 -17.70
C LEU A 27 1.39 -12.40 -17.00
N ILE A 28 0.53 -11.42 -16.70
CA ILE A 28 -0.78 -11.67 -16.08
C ILE A 28 -1.67 -12.51 -17.00
N ASP A 29 -1.61 -12.27 -18.31
CA ASP A 29 -2.34 -13.03 -19.32
C ASP A 29 -1.82 -14.47 -19.43
N GLN A 30 -0.49 -14.65 -19.51
CA GLN A 30 0.15 -15.96 -19.57
C GLN A 30 -0.14 -16.82 -18.33
N LEU A 31 -0.24 -16.20 -17.15
CA LEU A 31 -0.61 -16.88 -15.91
C LEU A 31 -2.10 -17.21 -15.84
N GLY A 32 -2.94 -16.81 -16.81
CA GLY A 32 -4.38 -17.11 -16.80
C GLY A 32 -5.17 -16.41 -15.69
N ILE A 33 -4.58 -15.39 -15.05
CA ILE A 33 -5.16 -14.71 -13.88
C ILE A 33 -6.50 -14.04 -14.23
N PHE A 34 -6.63 -13.47 -15.43
CA PHE A 34 -7.90 -12.89 -15.92
C PHE A 34 -9.03 -13.93 -15.94
N ASN A 35 -8.72 -15.14 -16.38
CA ASN A 35 -9.69 -16.25 -16.51
C ASN A 35 -10.05 -16.81 -15.13
N TYR A 36 -9.05 -17.00 -14.25
CA TYR A 36 -9.26 -17.45 -12.87
C TYR A 36 -10.17 -16.49 -12.08
N LEU A 37 -9.92 -15.18 -12.19
CA LEU A 37 -10.70 -14.16 -11.48
C LEU A 37 -12.00 -13.76 -12.21
N LYS A 38 -12.28 -14.33 -13.40
CA LYS A 38 -13.42 -14.02 -14.26
C LYS A 38 -13.53 -12.51 -14.58
N ILE A 39 -12.40 -11.83 -14.75
CA ILE A 39 -12.34 -10.39 -15.02
C ILE A 39 -12.32 -10.18 -16.53
N LYS A 40 -13.37 -9.52 -17.05
CA LYS A 40 -13.41 -9.07 -18.45
C LYS A 40 -12.56 -7.81 -18.62
N MET A 41 -11.24 -7.98 -18.76
CA MET A 41 -10.35 -6.92 -19.22
C MET A 41 -9.84 -7.28 -20.61
N SER A 42 -9.96 -6.34 -21.54
CA SER A 42 -9.36 -6.47 -22.88
C SER A 42 -7.96 -5.88 -22.86
N ILE A 43 -6.96 -6.72 -23.15
CA ILE A 43 -5.54 -6.35 -23.32
C ILE A 43 -5.34 -5.53 -24.62
N GLN A 44 -6.38 -5.38 -25.45
CA GLN A 44 -6.29 -4.82 -26.79
C GLN A 44 -5.99 -3.31 -26.86
N ASN A 45 -6.02 -2.58 -25.73
CA ASN A 45 -5.63 -1.17 -25.64
C ASN A 45 -4.50 -0.95 -24.63
N ILE A 46 -3.56 -1.90 -24.49
CA ILE A 46 -2.31 -1.58 -23.79
C ILE A 46 -1.54 -0.64 -24.71
N ASP A 47 -1.65 0.67 -24.45
CA ASP A 47 -0.80 1.69 -25.04
C ASP A 47 0.66 1.29 -24.84
N VAL A 48 1.24 0.74 -25.91
CA VAL A 48 2.64 0.28 -26.01
C VAL A 48 3.62 1.47 -25.89
N GLU A 49 3.11 2.70 -25.78
CA GLU A 49 3.86 3.96 -25.77
C GLU A 49 4.09 4.60 -24.40
N THR A 50 3.93 3.88 -23.28
CA THR A 50 4.27 4.43 -21.98
C THR A 50 5.76 4.25 -21.66
N LYS A 51 6.43 5.34 -21.24
CA LYS A 51 7.85 5.45 -20.80
C LYS A 51 8.38 4.33 -19.88
N SER A 52 7.49 3.49 -19.34
CA SER A 52 7.76 2.37 -18.45
C SER A 52 8.74 1.33 -19.03
N TYR A 53 8.69 0.99 -20.32
CA TYR A 53 9.62 -0.01 -20.91
C TYR A 53 11.10 0.39 -20.88
N ARG A 54 11.42 1.68 -20.67
CA ARG A 54 12.81 2.13 -20.48
C ARG A 54 13.35 1.83 -19.08
N LEU A 55 12.48 1.49 -18.13
CA LEU A 55 12.84 1.15 -16.77
C LEU A 55 13.13 -0.35 -16.64
N SER A 56 14.07 -0.70 -15.75
CA SER A 56 14.34 -2.09 -15.43
C SER A 56 13.10 -2.78 -14.85
N THR A 57 13.00 -4.10 -15.00
CA THR A 57 11.90 -4.90 -14.39
C THR A 57 11.78 -4.67 -12.89
N GLY A 58 12.90 -4.50 -12.18
CA GLY A 58 12.91 -4.17 -10.76
C GLY A 58 12.27 -2.81 -10.47
N ALA A 59 12.58 -1.78 -11.26
CA ALA A 59 12.02 -0.46 -11.09
C ALA A 59 10.50 -0.43 -11.39
N ARG A 60 10.07 -1.14 -12.45
CA ARG A 60 8.64 -1.30 -12.79
C ARG A 60 7.88 -2.03 -11.68
N LEU A 61 8.47 -3.07 -11.10
CA LEU A 61 7.88 -3.79 -9.97
C LEU A 61 7.77 -2.88 -8.74
N ARG A 62 8.85 -2.18 -8.36
CA ARG A 62 8.86 -1.22 -7.25
C ARG A 62 7.73 -0.18 -7.40
N LEU A 63 7.65 0.48 -8.56
CA LEU A 63 6.64 1.50 -8.83
C LEU A 63 5.21 0.94 -8.79
N SER A 64 5.02 -0.30 -9.25
CA SER A 64 3.72 -1.00 -9.13
C SER A 64 3.34 -1.15 -7.65
N LEU A 65 4.27 -1.62 -6.81
CA LEU A 65 4.01 -1.84 -5.39
C LEU A 65 3.77 -0.53 -4.63
N GLU A 66 4.50 0.54 -4.96
CA GLU A 66 4.26 1.90 -4.44
C GLU A 66 2.85 2.40 -4.79
N GLU A 67 2.45 2.26 -6.06
CA GLU A 67 1.12 2.69 -6.53
C GLU A 67 -0.02 1.86 -5.93
N LEU A 68 0.22 0.57 -5.68
CA LEU A 68 -0.76 -0.30 -5.01
C LEU A 68 -0.92 -0.01 -3.53
N GLY A 69 0.09 0.61 -2.90
CA GLY A 69 0.00 1.13 -1.54
C GLY A 69 0.49 0.17 -0.46
N PRO A 70 0.14 0.43 0.82
CA PRO A 70 0.92 -0.05 1.97
C PRO A 70 1.09 -1.57 2.10
N ALA A 71 0.07 -2.37 1.78
CA ALA A 71 0.17 -3.83 1.83
C ALA A 71 1.21 -4.36 0.81
N PHE A 72 1.18 -3.82 -0.42
CA PHE A 72 2.10 -4.19 -1.49
C PHE A 72 3.51 -3.61 -1.29
N VAL A 73 3.63 -2.40 -0.72
CA VAL A 73 4.93 -1.88 -0.25
C VAL A 73 5.53 -2.82 0.79
N LYS A 74 4.73 -3.29 1.76
CA LYS A 74 5.22 -4.23 2.78
C LYS A 74 5.60 -5.58 2.18
N LEU A 75 4.83 -6.08 1.21
CA LEU A 75 5.18 -7.26 0.43
C LEU A 75 6.53 -7.07 -0.27
N GLY A 76 6.74 -5.94 -0.97
CA GLY A 76 8.01 -5.63 -1.62
C GLY A 76 9.19 -5.55 -0.66
N GLN A 77 8.99 -4.97 0.53
CA GLN A 77 10.01 -4.97 1.60
C GLN A 77 10.39 -6.40 2.03
N ILE A 78 9.40 -7.29 2.20
CA ILE A 78 9.65 -8.70 2.53
C ILE A 78 10.38 -9.41 1.38
N LEU A 79 9.96 -9.19 0.13
CA LEU A 79 10.62 -9.77 -1.04
C LEU A 79 12.06 -9.25 -1.22
N SER A 80 12.35 -8.02 -0.79
CA SER A 80 13.69 -7.44 -0.83
C SER A 80 14.71 -8.13 0.09
N THR A 81 14.24 -8.96 1.04
CA THR A 81 15.11 -9.77 1.91
C THR A 81 15.32 -11.19 1.39
N ARG A 82 14.74 -11.53 0.23
CA ARG A 82 14.77 -12.87 -0.39
C ARG A 82 15.53 -12.88 -1.74
N PRO A 83 16.88 -12.75 -1.72
CA PRO A 83 17.70 -12.75 -2.93
C PRO A 83 17.72 -14.10 -3.67
N ASP A 84 17.18 -15.15 -3.04
CA ASP A 84 16.97 -16.46 -3.64
C ASP A 84 15.76 -16.50 -4.59
N ILE A 85 14.83 -15.55 -4.48
CA ILE A 85 13.61 -15.49 -5.32
C ILE A 85 13.81 -14.57 -6.53
N PHE A 86 14.59 -13.50 -6.39
CA PHE A 86 14.72 -12.46 -7.41
C PHE A 86 16.18 -12.12 -7.70
N SER A 87 16.44 -11.66 -8.93
CA SER A 87 17.77 -11.16 -9.30
C SER A 87 18.21 -9.98 -8.43
N SER A 88 19.52 -9.80 -8.28
CA SER A 88 20.12 -8.71 -7.49
C SER A 88 19.60 -7.32 -7.90
N ASN A 89 19.37 -7.11 -9.21
CA ASN A 89 18.80 -5.88 -9.75
C ASN A 89 17.38 -5.60 -9.22
N VAL A 90 16.53 -6.63 -9.12
CA VAL A 90 15.17 -6.49 -8.58
C VAL A 90 15.21 -6.25 -7.08
N VAL A 91 16.02 -7.02 -6.35
CA VAL A 91 16.19 -6.89 -4.89
C VAL A 91 16.63 -5.47 -4.53
N ASN A 92 17.61 -4.91 -5.25
CA ASN A 92 18.12 -3.56 -4.99
C ASN A 92 17.07 -2.47 -5.24
N GLU A 93 16.20 -2.64 -6.24
CA GLU A 93 15.07 -1.72 -6.43
C GLU A 93 14.04 -1.85 -5.30
N LEU A 94 13.69 -3.08 -4.90
CA LEU A 94 12.72 -3.29 -3.82
C LEU A 94 13.20 -2.76 -2.46
N LYS A 95 14.52 -2.72 -2.20
CA LYS A 95 15.07 -2.08 -0.99
C LYS A 95 14.74 -0.59 -0.88
N LYS A 96 14.51 0.10 -1.99
CA LYS A 96 14.11 1.52 -2.00
C LYS A 96 12.69 1.75 -1.46
N LEU A 97 11.87 0.69 -1.34
CA LEU A 97 10.55 0.75 -0.70
C LEU A 97 10.62 1.02 0.82
N GLN A 98 11.82 1.10 1.39
CA GLN A 98 12.05 1.47 2.78
C GLN A 98 12.02 2.99 3.00
N ASP A 99 11.93 3.78 1.93
CA ASP A 99 11.92 5.24 1.99
C ASP A 99 10.61 5.79 2.60
N SER A 100 10.72 6.98 3.20
CA SER A 100 9.63 7.69 3.86
C SER A 100 8.49 7.99 2.89
N VAL A 101 7.26 7.68 3.28
CA VAL A 101 6.07 8.09 2.53
C VAL A 101 5.63 9.50 2.96
N PRO A 102 4.92 10.25 2.09
CA PRO A 102 4.32 11.51 2.48
C PRO A 102 3.37 11.35 3.68
N PRO A 103 3.42 12.27 4.66
CA PRO A 103 2.48 12.29 5.76
C PRO A 103 1.05 12.59 5.26
N PHE A 104 0.06 12.10 5.98
CA PHE A 104 -1.32 12.55 5.82
C PHE A 104 -1.56 13.82 6.64
N SER A 105 -2.65 14.52 6.32
CA SER A 105 -2.91 15.87 6.84
C SER A 105 -3.12 15.87 8.35
N PHE A 106 -2.80 16.98 9.02
CA PHE A 106 -3.04 17.10 10.45
C PHE A 106 -4.54 17.07 10.79
N SER A 107 -5.41 17.53 9.90
CA SER A 107 -6.87 17.41 10.10
C SER A 107 -7.32 15.95 10.17
N GLU A 108 -6.75 15.08 9.33
CA GLU A 108 -6.97 13.64 9.40
C GLU A 108 -6.40 13.03 10.69
N VAL A 109 -5.22 13.47 11.14
CA VAL A 109 -4.64 13.06 12.43
C VAL A 109 -5.57 13.40 13.59
N LYS A 110 -6.00 14.65 13.63
CA LYS A 110 -6.90 15.17 14.67
C LYS A 110 -8.20 14.36 14.68
N ALA A 111 -8.83 14.18 13.53
CA ALA A 111 -10.05 13.38 13.42
C ALA A 111 -9.88 11.93 13.90
N VAL A 112 -8.76 11.28 13.59
CA VAL A 112 -8.47 9.92 14.07
C VAL A 112 -8.35 9.89 15.59
N LEU A 113 -7.59 10.81 16.17
CA LEU A 113 -7.39 10.86 17.62
C LEU A 113 -8.69 11.21 18.36
N GLU A 114 -9.43 12.22 17.90
CA GLU A 114 -10.68 12.63 18.55
C GLU A 114 -11.76 11.55 18.48
N ASN A 115 -11.81 10.80 17.38
CA ASN A 115 -12.72 9.67 17.24
C ASN A 115 -12.32 8.48 18.13
N GLU A 116 -11.02 8.18 18.26
CA GLU A 116 -10.54 7.05 19.07
C GLU A 116 -10.69 7.30 20.57
N PHE A 117 -10.46 8.54 21.02
CA PHE A 117 -10.53 8.92 22.43
C PHE A 117 -11.89 9.50 22.84
N GLU A 118 -12.81 9.67 21.88
CA GLU A 118 -14.13 10.29 22.08
C GLU A 118 -14.07 11.67 22.77
N ASP A 119 -12.99 12.42 22.54
CA ASP A 119 -12.73 13.72 23.16
C ASP A 119 -11.94 14.63 22.22
N LYS A 120 -11.89 15.93 22.53
CA LYS A 120 -11.12 16.90 21.74
C LYS A 120 -9.62 16.74 21.95
N LEU A 121 -8.84 17.00 20.90
CA LEU A 121 -7.38 16.85 20.94
C LEU A 121 -6.75 17.67 22.08
N GLU A 122 -7.28 18.86 22.33
CA GLU A 122 -6.81 19.79 23.37
C GLU A 122 -7.10 19.30 24.80
N ASN A 123 -8.05 18.37 24.97
CA ASN A 123 -8.34 17.74 26.26
C ASN A 123 -7.44 16.52 26.50
N ILE A 124 -7.08 15.81 25.43
CA ILE A 124 -6.25 14.59 25.47
C ILE A 124 -4.77 14.94 25.71
N TYR A 125 -4.27 15.97 25.02
CA TYR A 125 -2.87 16.39 25.07
C TYR A 125 -2.73 17.87 25.45
N LYS A 126 -1.78 18.17 26.33
CA LYS A 126 -1.40 19.54 26.70
C LYS A 126 -0.75 20.29 25.54
N GLU A 127 0.10 19.60 24.78
CA GLU A 127 0.77 20.10 23.59
C GLU A 127 0.81 18.98 22.55
N PHE A 128 0.58 19.29 21.27
CA PHE A 128 0.66 18.32 20.18
C PHE A 128 1.28 19.00 18.95
N ASP A 129 2.40 18.47 18.45
CA ASP A 129 3.05 19.02 17.26
C ASP A 129 2.30 18.57 16.00
N GLU A 130 1.75 19.53 15.24
CA GLU A 130 1.03 19.24 14.00
C GLU A 130 1.92 18.61 12.93
N LYS A 131 3.21 18.95 12.93
CA LYS A 131 4.19 18.35 12.01
C LYS A 131 4.66 17.01 12.55
N PRO A 132 4.54 15.91 11.78
CA PRO A 132 5.02 14.61 12.23
C PRO A 132 6.55 14.58 12.29
N VAL A 133 7.08 13.83 13.25
CA VAL A 133 8.50 13.49 13.38
C VAL A 133 8.91 12.51 12.28
N ALA A 134 8.01 11.58 11.95
CA ALA A 134 8.23 10.57 10.92
C ALA A 134 6.90 10.11 10.31
N ALA A 135 6.91 9.69 9.05
CA ALA A 135 5.77 9.09 8.37
C ALA A 135 6.17 7.75 7.74
N ALA A 136 5.32 6.75 7.93
CA ALA A 136 5.45 5.42 7.40
C ALA A 136 4.16 5.03 6.65
N SER A 137 4.21 3.94 5.89
CA SER A 137 3.12 3.53 4.99
C SER A 137 1.76 3.37 5.69
N ILE A 138 1.75 2.94 6.95
CA ILE A 138 0.53 2.62 7.73
C ILE A 138 0.23 3.66 8.82
N SER A 139 1.19 4.51 9.18
CA SER A 139 1.05 5.45 10.31
C SER A 139 2.06 6.58 10.22
N GLN A 140 1.82 7.67 10.94
CA GLN A 140 2.82 8.70 11.21
C GLN A 140 2.96 8.97 12.70
N VAL A 141 4.09 9.53 13.11
CA VAL A 141 4.46 9.73 14.51
C VAL A 141 4.56 11.22 14.80
N HIS A 142 3.87 11.68 15.82
CA HIS A 142 3.89 13.06 16.31
C HIS A 142 4.52 13.12 17.69
N ARG A 143 5.13 14.26 18.02
CA ARG A 143 5.55 14.57 19.37
C ARG A 143 4.38 15.23 20.10
N ALA A 144 4.12 14.80 21.34
CA ALA A 144 3.10 15.42 22.17
C ALA A 144 3.51 15.45 23.65
N ARG A 145 2.77 16.22 24.43
CA ARG A 145 2.87 16.29 25.89
C ARG A 145 1.53 15.97 26.51
N LEU A 146 1.53 15.06 27.47
CA LEU A 146 0.32 14.73 28.25
C LEU A 146 0.02 15.84 29.27
N ASN A 147 -1.22 15.87 29.79
CA ASN A 147 -1.61 16.79 30.87
C ASN A 147 -0.77 16.61 32.15
N SER A 148 -0.20 15.42 32.36
CA SER A 148 0.77 15.15 33.43
C SER A 148 2.15 15.80 33.22
N GLY A 149 2.41 16.40 32.05
CA GLY A 149 3.69 17.00 31.67
C GLY A 149 4.65 16.06 30.94
N LYS A 150 4.39 14.74 30.93
CA LYS A 150 5.23 13.74 30.26
C LYS A 150 5.24 13.91 28.75
N LEU A 151 6.44 13.88 28.15
CA LEU A 151 6.63 13.86 26.70
C LEU A 151 6.41 12.45 26.15
N VAL A 152 5.70 12.36 25.02
CA VAL A 152 5.33 11.10 24.38
C VAL A 152 5.47 11.19 22.85
N ALA A 153 5.69 10.04 22.21
CA ALA A 153 5.57 9.86 20.78
C ALA A 153 4.21 9.23 20.49
N VAL A 154 3.36 9.92 19.73
CA VAL A 154 2.01 9.48 19.38
C VAL A 154 2.02 8.95 17.96
N LYS A 155 1.85 7.63 17.81
CA LYS A 155 1.77 6.98 16.50
C LYS A 155 0.31 6.90 16.07
N VAL A 156 -0.02 7.61 15.00
CA VAL A 156 -1.38 7.73 14.48
C VAL A 156 -1.50 6.89 13.22
N GLN A 157 -2.45 5.96 13.21
CA GLN A 157 -2.71 5.10 12.05
C GLN A 157 -3.31 5.93 10.89
N ARG A 158 -2.90 5.64 9.66
CA ARG A 158 -3.44 6.28 8.46
C ARG A 158 -4.95 5.99 8.36
N PRO A 159 -5.81 7.01 8.18
CA PRO A 159 -7.26 6.79 8.09
C PRO A 159 -7.64 5.77 7.02
N GLY A 160 -8.58 4.89 7.34
CA GLY A 160 -9.13 3.90 6.40
C GLY A 160 -8.16 2.79 5.97
N ILE A 161 -6.95 2.73 6.55
CA ILE A 161 -5.92 1.80 6.08
C ILE A 161 -6.24 0.33 6.38
N GLU A 162 -6.90 0.05 7.50
CA GLU A 162 -7.25 -1.30 7.91
C GLU A 162 -8.10 -2.01 6.86
N ARG A 163 -9.14 -1.32 6.34
CA ARG A 163 -10.02 -1.85 5.30
C ARG A 163 -9.25 -2.20 4.03
N ILE A 164 -8.28 -1.37 3.65
CA ILE A 164 -7.46 -1.56 2.45
C ILE A 164 -6.53 -2.76 2.66
N ILE A 165 -5.82 -2.81 3.79
CA ILE A 165 -4.92 -3.91 4.13
C ILE A 165 -5.68 -5.24 4.18
N ASN A 166 -6.82 -5.30 4.87
CA ASN A 166 -7.61 -6.52 4.97
C ASN A 166 -8.08 -7.00 3.59
N LEU A 167 -8.47 -6.08 2.72
CA LEU A 167 -8.85 -6.43 1.36
C LEU A 167 -7.66 -6.95 0.54
N ASP A 168 -6.51 -6.30 0.62
CA ASP A 168 -5.30 -6.70 -0.08
C ASP A 168 -4.78 -8.05 0.41
N LEU A 169 -4.80 -8.30 1.72
CA LEU A 169 -4.40 -9.58 2.30
C LEU A 169 -5.31 -10.74 1.87
N ASN A 170 -6.63 -10.51 1.75
CA ASN A 170 -7.54 -11.52 1.22
C ASN A 170 -7.22 -11.82 -0.25
N ILE A 171 -6.94 -10.80 -1.05
CA ILE A 171 -6.53 -10.98 -2.45
C ILE A 171 -5.21 -11.75 -2.57
N LEU A 172 -4.22 -11.41 -1.75
CA LEU A 172 -2.93 -12.11 -1.74
C LEU A 172 -3.10 -13.59 -1.32
N LYS A 173 -4.00 -13.90 -0.38
CA LYS A 173 -4.32 -15.28 0.01
C LYS A 173 -5.00 -16.04 -1.14
N ASP A 174 -5.98 -15.43 -1.79
CA ASP A 174 -6.69 -16.03 -2.94
C ASP A 174 -5.72 -16.34 -4.10
N LEU A 175 -4.73 -15.46 -4.32
CA LEU A 175 -3.67 -15.65 -5.33
C LEU A 175 -2.62 -16.69 -4.92
N ALA A 176 -2.33 -16.84 -3.63
CA ALA A 176 -1.41 -17.89 -3.16
C ALA A 176 -2.00 -19.29 -3.44
N HIS A 177 -3.31 -19.48 -3.23
CA HIS A 177 -4.00 -20.72 -3.59
C HIS A 177 -4.10 -20.98 -5.10
N PHE A 178 -3.93 -19.95 -5.92
CA PHE A 178 -3.87 -20.13 -7.37
C PHE A 178 -2.55 -20.78 -7.83
N THR A 179 -1.47 -20.63 -7.05
CA THR A 179 -0.15 -21.18 -7.39
C THR A 179 0.10 -22.58 -6.80
N ASP A 180 -0.85 -23.11 -6.03
CA ASP A 180 -0.87 -24.51 -5.54
C ASP A 180 -1.57 -25.44 -6.57
#